data_AF-A0A1W6MYF8-F1
#
_entry.id   AF-A0A1W6MYF8-F1
#
_cell.length_a   1.000
_cell.length_b   1.000
_cell.length_c   1.000
_cell.angle_alpha   90.00
_cell.angle_beta   90.00
_cell.angle_gamma   90.00
#
_symmetry.space_group_name_H-M   'P 1'
#
loop_
_entity.id
_entity.type
_entity.pdbx_description
1 polymer ?
#
loop_
_entity_poly.entity_id
_entity_poly.type
_entity_poly.pdbx_seq_one_letter_code
_entity_poly.pdbx_strand_id
1 'polypeptide(L)'
;MADYYSLLARKVASLEQSTPQARKAVYDLARRALLNQLRAIKPPIADEVIAGEERALDAAVARLEAECAVKDLPDSPTEKSKQPDSTPEKPKDEAPAQQPQPATKPASEAQDQKPAPLTPVRPRPAAPVTKANPAARQKRWFVLMAAGSLLIVGLLAFIALHFRERPEDLAKFNPNENGAAADEHGKIGDRVSDADRRRAAADSGPPVAVAQHAAFYVAYPNQPDKVEHIYSGTVLWRLENSGGADGGQLRPAIRGEVDFPDAKVKATILIQKNTDQALSASHTINIAFKFQGGDVKGVSQIGNVEFRRSDAKRGQPVEGIPVPINESNFLIGLMRGPSEARNLLLLRLPAIIDIPLKLSDNRDASINLEKGSSGDRVFSDALDAWSR
;
A
#
# COMPACT_ATOMS: atom_id res chain seq x y z
N MET A 1 21.97 -9.69 -11.81
CA MET A 1 20.91 -9.10 -12.66
C MET A 1 19.58 -9.53 -12.09
N ALA A 2 18.59 -8.64 -12.09
CA ALA A 2 17.22 -9.02 -11.77
C ALA A 2 16.59 -9.77 -12.96
N ASP A 3 15.68 -10.71 -12.68
CA ASP A 3 14.93 -11.41 -13.73
C ASP A 3 13.70 -10.56 -14.15
N TYR A 4 13.97 -9.57 -14.98
CA TYR A 4 12.93 -8.73 -15.58
C TYR A 4 11.98 -9.52 -16.48
N TYR A 5 12.47 -10.58 -17.12
CA TYR A 5 11.70 -11.39 -18.05
C TYR A 5 10.56 -12.12 -17.33
N SER A 6 10.84 -12.85 -16.25
CA SER A 6 9.81 -13.57 -15.49
C SER A 6 8.78 -12.64 -14.84
N LEU A 7 9.19 -11.44 -14.41
CA LEU A 7 8.29 -10.43 -13.84
C LEU A 7 7.36 -9.83 -14.90
N LEU A 8 7.88 -9.50 -16.07
CA LEU A 8 7.08 -8.98 -17.19
C LEU A 8 6.14 -10.05 -17.76
N ALA A 9 6.63 -11.28 -17.96
CA ALA A 9 5.83 -12.38 -18.49
C ALA A 9 4.62 -12.68 -17.59
N ARG A 10 4.81 -12.71 -16.27
CA ARG A 10 3.72 -12.88 -15.30
C ARG A 10 2.72 -11.72 -15.33
N LYS A 11 3.17 -10.48 -15.58
CA LYS A 11 2.27 -9.31 -15.69
C LYS A 11 1.49 -9.28 -17.00
N VAL A 12 2.12 -9.58 -18.13
CA VAL A 12 1.44 -9.72 -19.42
C VAL A 12 0.41 -10.84 -19.38
N ALA A 13 0.77 -12.01 -18.84
CA ALA A 13 -0.15 -13.14 -18.67
C ALA A 13 -1.30 -12.88 -17.66
N SER A 14 -1.31 -11.74 -16.96
CA SER A 14 -2.43 -11.30 -16.11
C SER A 14 -3.33 -10.25 -16.77
N LEU A 15 -3.14 -9.95 -18.06
CA LEU A 15 -4.02 -9.09 -18.85
C LEU A 15 -5.12 -9.91 -19.52
N GLU A 16 -6.39 -9.60 -19.22
CA GLU A 16 -7.60 -10.26 -19.78
C GLU A 16 -7.58 -10.31 -21.31
N GLN A 17 -7.03 -9.27 -21.94
CA GLN A 17 -6.68 -9.27 -23.36
C GLN A 17 -5.23 -8.83 -23.53
N SER A 18 -4.35 -9.78 -23.87
CA SER A 18 -2.91 -9.55 -24.09
C SER A 18 -2.61 -8.84 -25.42
N THR A 19 -3.40 -7.83 -25.81
CA THR A 19 -3.21 -7.09 -27.07
C THR A 19 -1.86 -6.34 -27.08
N PRO A 20 -1.22 -6.13 -28.25
CA PRO A 20 0.06 -5.41 -28.31
C PRO A 20 0.02 -4.01 -27.67
N GLN A 21 -1.13 -3.34 -27.72
CA GLN A 21 -1.34 -2.04 -27.05
C GLN A 21 -1.36 -2.16 -25.52
N ALA A 22 -2.04 -3.18 -24.97
CA ALA A 22 -2.07 -3.43 -23.53
C ALA A 22 -0.69 -3.89 -23.00
N ARG A 23 0.01 -4.76 -23.74
CA ARG A 23 1.38 -5.19 -23.43
C ARG A 23 2.34 -3.99 -23.36
N LYS A 24 2.30 -3.10 -24.38
CA LYS A 24 3.10 -1.87 -24.42
C LYS A 24 2.90 -0.98 -23.18
N ALA A 25 1.65 -0.79 -22.74
CA ALA A 25 1.35 0.02 -21.55
C ALA A 25 2.00 -0.53 -20.26
N VAL A 26 2.12 -1.86 -20.13
CA VAL A 26 2.83 -2.50 -19.00
C VAL A 26 4.34 -2.23 -19.07
N TYR A 27 4.96 -2.29 -20.26
CA TYR A 27 6.39 -1.99 -20.42
C TYR A 27 6.71 -0.53 -20.11
N ASP A 28 5.88 0.40 -20.58
CA ASP A 28 6.06 1.83 -20.33
C ASP A 28 5.76 2.21 -18.86
N LEU A 29 5.00 1.40 -18.12
CA LEU A 29 4.92 1.48 -16.65
C LEU A 29 6.20 0.92 -15.98
N ALA A 30 6.70 -0.23 -16.42
CA ALA A 30 7.89 -0.88 -15.87
C ALA A 30 9.15 -0.01 -16.01
N ARG A 31 9.38 0.61 -17.18
CA ARG A 31 10.48 1.55 -17.42
C ARG A 31 10.49 2.71 -16.42
N ARG A 32 9.33 3.35 -16.22
CA ARG A 32 9.15 4.45 -15.25
C ARG A 32 9.37 4.01 -13.81
N ALA A 33 8.89 2.82 -13.44
CA ALA A 33 9.11 2.27 -12.10
C ALA A 33 10.60 1.99 -11.83
N LEU A 34 11.31 1.36 -12.77
CA LEU A 34 12.74 1.08 -12.66
C LEU A 34 13.57 2.37 -12.54
N LEU A 35 13.32 3.37 -13.40
CA LEU A 35 13.99 4.67 -13.34
C LEU A 35 13.80 5.38 -12.00
N ASN A 36 12.57 5.39 -11.48
CA ASN A 36 12.27 6.00 -10.18
C ASN A 36 12.97 5.25 -9.03
N GLN A 37 12.99 3.92 -9.06
CA GLN A 37 13.67 3.09 -8.07
C GLN A 37 15.19 3.32 -8.07
N LEU A 38 15.82 3.33 -9.24
CA LEU A 38 17.28 3.54 -9.36
C LEU A 38 17.72 4.94 -8.93
N ARG A 39 16.89 5.97 -9.19
CA ARG A 39 17.13 7.36 -8.76
C ARG A 39 16.84 7.61 -7.27
N ALA A 40 16.03 6.78 -6.62
CA ALA A 40 15.70 6.92 -5.20
C ALA A 40 16.82 6.41 -4.27
N ILE A 41 17.75 5.60 -4.77
CA ILE A 41 18.84 5.02 -3.99
C ILE A 41 19.86 6.11 -3.61
N LYS A 42 20.26 6.14 -2.34
CA LYS A 42 21.30 7.02 -1.80
C LYS A 42 22.47 6.18 -1.25
N PRO A 43 23.75 6.51 -1.56
CA PRO A 43 24.20 7.53 -2.51
C PRO A 43 23.75 7.23 -3.96
N PRO A 44 23.65 8.24 -4.84
CA PRO A 44 23.15 8.07 -6.20
C PRO A 44 24.03 7.09 -6.99
N ILE A 45 23.38 6.20 -7.72
CA ILE A 45 24.03 5.23 -8.62
C ILE A 45 24.49 5.97 -9.90
N ALA A 46 25.65 5.59 -10.43
CA ALA A 46 26.19 6.17 -11.66
C ALA A 46 25.31 5.85 -12.89
N ASP A 47 25.13 6.83 -13.78
CA ASP A 47 24.24 6.73 -14.93
C ASP A 47 24.58 5.58 -15.89
N GLU A 48 25.86 5.18 -15.98
CA GLU A 48 26.29 3.99 -16.75
C GLU A 48 25.62 2.69 -16.27
N VAL A 49 25.34 2.56 -14.96
CA VAL A 49 24.66 1.40 -14.36
C VAL A 49 23.14 1.50 -14.58
N ILE A 50 22.58 2.72 -14.53
CA ILE A 50 21.16 2.96 -14.82
C ILE A 50 20.86 2.58 -16.28
N ALA A 51 21.64 3.11 -17.22
CA ALA A 51 21.57 2.74 -18.64
C ALA A 51 22.00 1.28 -18.90
N GLY A 52 22.65 0.61 -17.95
CA GLY A 52 22.91 -0.83 -17.96
C GLY A 52 21.64 -1.63 -17.69
N GLU A 53 20.95 -1.33 -16.59
CA GLU A 53 19.76 -2.06 -16.14
C GLU A 53 18.51 -1.72 -16.97
N GLU A 54 18.40 -0.48 -17.50
CA GLU A 54 17.40 -0.13 -18.53
C GLU A 54 17.53 -1.00 -19.78
N ARG A 55 18.76 -1.22 -20.27
CA ARG A 55 19.02 -2.08 -21.42
C ARG A 55 18.74 -3.56 -21.11
N ALA A 56 18.91 -3.99 -19.86
CA ALA A 56 18.52 -5.33 -19.42
C ALA A 56 16.99 -5.50 -19.40
N LEU A 57 16.25 -4.48 -18.96
CA LEU A 57 14.78 -4.44 -19.04
C LEU A 57 14.30 -4.45 -20.49
N ASP A 58 14.87 -3.61 -21.37
CA ASP A 58 14.48 -3.55 -22.79
C ASP A 58 14.81 -4.85 -23.55
N ALA A 59 15.92 -5.52 -23.23
CA ALA A 59 16.22 -6.84 -23.77
C ALA A 59 15.19 -7.91 -23.32
N ALA A 60 14.72 -7.84 -22.08
CA ALA A 60 13.65 -8.71 -21.58
C ALA A 60 12.30 -8.42 -22.26
N VAL A 61 11.97 -7.14 -22.50
CA VAL A 61 10.79 -6.71 -23.27
C VAL A 61 10.87 -7.23 -24.72
N ALA A 62 12.01 -7.05 -25.40
CA ALA A 62 12.20 -7.48 -26.79
C ALA A 62 12.05 -9.00 -26.94
N ARG A 63 12.58 -9.77 -25.97
CA ARG A 63 12.37 -11.23 -25.90
C ARG A 63 10.90 -11.58 -25.70
N LEU A 64 10.22 -10.94 -24.74
CA LEU A 64 8.83 -11.25 -24.43
C LEU A 64 7.88 -10.91 -25.59
N GLU A 65 8.10 -9.80 -26.29
CA GLU A 65 7.31 -9.47 -27.50
C GLU A 65 7.59 -10.43 -28.66
N ALA A 66 8.80 -10.97 -28.81
CA ALA A 66 9.05 -12.03 -29.78
C ALA A 66 8.29 -13.33 -29.43
N GLU A 67 8.28 -13.72 -28.14
CA GLU A 67 7.53 -14.88 -27.66
C GLU A 67 5.99 -14.67 -27.69
N CYS A 68 5.51 -13.42 -27.59
CA CYS A 68 4.11 -13.08 -27.81
C CYS A 68 3.73 -13.04 -29.29
N ALA A 69 4.57 -12.46 -30.16
CA ALA A 69 4.33 -12.43 -31.61
C ALA A 69 4.24 -13.84 -32.22
N VAL A 70 5.00 -14.81 -31.68
CA VAL A 70 4.88 -16.23 -32.07
C VAL A 70 3.55 -16.86 -31.61
N LYS A 71 2.93 -16.37 -30.53
CA LYS A 71 1.60 -16.81 -30.04
C LYS A 71 0.43 -16.07 -30.68
N ASP A 72 0.66 -14.85 -31.17
CA ASP A 72 -0.33 -14.04 -31.88
C ASP A 72 -0.52 -14.51 -33.35
N LEU A 73 0.28 -15.49 -33.82
CA LEU A 73 0.17 -16.10 -35.15
C LEU A 73 -0.77 -17.32 -35.15
N PRO A 74 -1.68 -17.46 -36.15
CA PRO A 74 -2.46 -18.68 -36.35
C PRO A 74 -1.60 -19.83 -36.90
N ASP A 75 -2.09 -21.05 -36.68
CA ASP A 75 -1.34 -22.31 -36.73
C ASP A 75 -0.67 -22.61 -38.09
N SER A 76 0.58 -23.09 -38.03
CA SER A 76 1.28 -23.79 -39.12
C SER A 76 2.47 -24.59 -38.56
N PRO A 77 2.76 -25.82 -39.05
CA PRO A 77 3.66 -26.74 -38.34
C PRO A 77 5.14 -26.35 -38.35
N THR A 78 5.87 -26.79 -37.32
CA THR A 78 7.33 -26.66 -37.22
C THR A 78 8.08 -27.32 -38.38
N GLU A 79 9.02 -26.60 -38.97
CA GLU A 79 10.14 -27.19 -39.71
C GLU A 79 11.49 -26.65 -39.20
N LYS A 80 12.54 -27.49 -39.25
CA LYS A 80 13.87 -27.18 -38.70
C LYS A 80 14.83 -26.69 -39.78
N SER A 81 15.52 -25.59 -39.46
CA SER A 81 16.88 -25.27 -39.90
C SER A 81 17.12 -25.04 -41.39
N LYS A 82 17.35 -23.77 -41.77
CA LYS A 82 18.68 -23.35 -42.26
C LYS A 82 18.85 -21.83 -42.36
N GLN A 83 20.06 -21.39 -42.02
CA GLN A 83 20.75 -20.21 -42.54
C GLN A 83 21.88 -20.77 -43.46
N PRO A 84 22.43 -20.06 -44.48
CA PRO A 84 22.23 -18.66 -44.88
C PRO A 84 21.62 -18.48 -46.30
N ASP A 85 21.25 -17.25 -46.66
CA ASP A 85 22.07 -16.46 -47.60
C ASP A 85 21.88 -14.95 -47.34
N SER A 86 22.58 -14.08 -48.09
CA SER A 86 22.65 -12.63 -47.85
C SER A 86 23.02 -11.83 -49.12
N THR A 87 23.13 -10.50 -49.01
CA THR A 87 23.44 -9.52 -50.09
C THR A 87 22.27 -9.26 -51.07
N PRO A 88 22.24 -8.12 -51.81
CA PRO A 88 21.17 -7.14 -51.56
C PRO A 88 20.54 -6.50 -52.82
N GLU A 89 19.57 -5.60 -52.63
CA GLU A 89 19.25 -4.59 -53.65
C GLU A 89 18.90 -3.21 -53.08
N LYS A 90 19.04 -2.17 -53.91
CA LYS A 90 18.96 -0.73 -53.57
C LYS A 90 17.82 -0.05 -54.36
N PRO A 91 17.43 1.21 -54.03
CA PRO A 91 16.21 1.83 -54.54
C PRO A 91 16.42 2.55 -55.87
N LYS A 92 15.32 3.10 -56.42
CA LYS A 92 15.34 4.08 -57.50
C LYS A 92 14.36 5.23 -57.23
N ASP A 93 14.84 6.46 -57.41
CA ASP A 93 14.05 7.70 -57.37
C ASP A 93 13.17 7.87 -58.63
N GLU A 94 12.08 8.65 -58.56
CA GLU A 94 11.77 9.63 -59.61
C GLU A 94 10.77 10.73 -59.19
N ALA A 95 11.05 11.95 -59.67
CA ALA A 95 10.28 13.21 -59.67
C ALA A 95 10.91 14.08 -60.79
N PRO A 96 10.57 15.37 -61.06
CA PRO A 96 9.50 16.25 -60.55
C PRO A 96 8.78 17.08 -61.66
N ALA A 97 7.77 17.90 -61.31
CA ALA A 97 7.28 19.08 -62.08
C ALA A 97 6.24 19.90 -61.26
N GLN A 98 5.99 21.21 -61.42
CA GLN A 98 6.81 22.38 -61.83
C GLN A 98 6.13 23.71 -61.33
N GLN A 99 6.75 24.88 -61.58
CA GLN A 99 6.35 26.23 -61.09
C GLN A 99 5.52 27.04 -62.15
N PRO A 100 4.94 28.26 -61.91
CA PRO A 100 5.66 29.52 -61.60
C PRO A 100 4.90 30.58 -60.71
N GLN A 101 5.35 31.86 -60.75
CA GLN A 101 5.03 33.03 -59.86
C GLN A 101 4.23 34.16 -60.65
N PRO A 102 4.21 35.52 -60.41
CA PRO A 102 4.90 36.43 -59.43
C PRO A 102 4.19 37.73 -58.88
N ALA A 103 4.90 38.44 -57.97
CA ALA A 103 4.86 39.90 -57.64
C ALA A 103 3.62 40.51 -56.91
N THR A 104 3.60 41.70 -56.26
CA THR A 104 4.49 42.91 -56.17
C THR A 104 4.65 43.48 -54.71
N LYS A 105 5.22 44.70 -54.57
CA LYS A 105 5.53 45.54 -53.36
C LYS A 105 5.55 47.04 -53.81
N PRO A 106 5.84 48.09 -53.00
CA PRO A 106 5.82 48.29 -51.53
C PRO A 106 5.20 49.66 -51.05
N ALA A 107 5.06 49.85 -49.72
CA ALA A 107 5.20 51.14 -48.99
C ALA A 107 5.34 50.85 -47.47
N SER A 108 5.93 51.63 -46.56
CA SER A 108 6.95 52.71 -46.54
C SER A 108 6.53 53.82 -45.56
N GLU A 109 6.95 53.71 -44.30
CA GLU A 109 6.97 54.83 -43.33
C GLU A 109 8.16 54.62 -42.37
N ALA A 110 8.76 55.69 -41.84
CA ALA A 110 10.06 55.65 -41.17
C ALA A 110 10.29 56.80 -40.18
N GLN A 111 11.13 56.58 -39.17
CA GLN A 111 11.91 57.64 -38.48
C GLN A 111 13.10 57.06 -37.69
N ASP A 112 14.15 57.87 -37.49
CA ASP A 112 15.49 57.49 -37.05
C ASP A 112 15.78 57.72 -35.54
N GLN A 113 16.82 57.06 -34.98
CA GLN A 113 18.10 57.70 -34.61
C GLN A 113 19.11 56.75 -33.89
N LYS A 114 20.38 57.20 -33.74
CA LYS A 114 21.62 56.51 -33.27
C LYS A 114 22.51 57.56 -32.51
N PRO A 115 23.66 57.27 -31.81
CA PRO A 115 24.61 56.14 -31.81
C PRO A 115 24.58 55.37 -30.44
N ALA A 116 25.60 54.77 -29.78
CA ALA A 116 27.09 54.68 -29.88
C ALA A 116 27.65 53.36 -29.21
N PRO A 117 28.97 53.03 -29.28
CA PRO A 117 29.45 51.64 -29.06
C PRO A 117 30.46 51.38 -27.91
N LEU A 118 30.61 50.11 -27.52
CA LEU A 118 31.75 49.52 -26.79
C LEU A 118 32.09 48.09 -27.30
N THR A 119 33.15 47.46 -26.77
CA THR A 119 34.00 46.43 -27.43
C THR A 119 33.71 44.93 -27.11
N PRO A 120 34.23 43.98 -27.93
CA PRO A 120 34.01 42.53 -27.79
C PRO A 120 35.10 41.77 -27.00
N VAL A 121 34.79 40.55 -26.53
CA VAL A 121 35.69 39.64 -25.76
C VAL A 121 35.66 38.20 -26.33
N ARG A 122 36.76 37.45 -26.20
CA ARG A 122 36.96 36.08 -26.75
C ARG A 122 36.67 34.95 -25.73
N PRO A 123 36.31 33.72 -26.19
CA PRO A 123 36.12 32.53 -25.34
C PRO A 123 37.44 31.77 -25.02
N ARG A 124 37.34 30.78 -24.11
CA ARG A 124 38.44 29.93 -23.61
C ARG A 124 38.08 28.42 -23.71
N PRO A 125 39.02 27.50 -24.01
CA PRO A 125 38.73 26.06 -24.19
C PRO A 125 38.74 25.25 -22.87
N ALA A 126 38.27 23.99 -22.95
CA ALA A 126 38.12 23.04 -21.83
C ALA A 126 39.25 22.00 -21.76
N ALA A 127 39.30 21.21 -20.66
CA ALA A 127 40.33 20.21 -20.36
C ALA A 127 39.76 18.78 -20.17
N PRO A 128 40.54 17.72 -20.44
CA PRO A 128 40.08 16.32 -20.38
C PRO A 128 40.24 15.66 -19.00
N VAL A 129 39.60 14.50 -18.80
CA VAL A 129 39.67 13.69 -17.57
C VAL A 129 40.25 12.31 -17.87
N THR A 130 41.17 11.83 -17.03
CA THR A 130 41.80 10.49 -17.13
C THR A 130 41.00 9.40 -16.40
N LYS A 131 41.05 8.16 -16.89
CA LYS A 131 40.44 6.98 -16.23
C LYS A 131 41.51 6.18 -15.46
N ALA A 132 41.16 5.64 -14.29
CA ALA A 132 41.99 4.74 -13.49
C ALA A 132 41.20 3.49 -13.07
N ASN A 133 41.87 2.34 -12.96
CA ASN A 133 41.24 1.01 -12.96
C ASN A 133 41.12 0.38 -11.54
N PRO A 134 39.92 -0.04 -11.07
CA PRO A 134 39.68 -0.43 -9.67
C PRO A 134 40.08 -1.86 -9.25
N ALA A 135 40.99 -2.53 -9.96
CA ALA A 135 41.31 -3.95 -9.78
C ALA A 135 41.74 -4.40 -8.36
N ALA A 136 42.27 -3.49 -7.52
CA ALA A 136 42.84 -3.84 -6.21
C ALA A 136 41.84 -3.86 -5.03
N ARG A 137 40.70 -3.16 -5.11
CA ARG A 137 39.83 -2.92 -3.94
C ARG A 137 38.68 -3.92 -3.78
N GLN A 138 38.43 -4.73 -4.81
CA GLN A 138 37.29 -5.63 -4.92
C GLN A 138 37.26 -6.75 -3.86
N LYS A 139 38.42 -7.21 -3.36
CA LYS A 139 38.51 -8.35 -2.43
C LYS A 139 38.10 -8.06 -0.97
N ARG A 140 37.80 -6.80 -0.60
CA ARG A 140 37.41 -6.42 0.77
C ARG A 140 35.91 -6.16 0.97
N TRP A 141 35.12 -5.97 -0.10
CA TRP A 141 33.69 -5.62 0.04
C TRP A 141 32.76 -6.85 0.12
N PHE A 142 33.11 -7.96 -0.56
CA PHE A 142 32.30 -9.18 -0.55
C PHE A 142 32.06 -9.79 0.84
N VAL A 143 32.95 -9.54 1.81
CA VAL A 143 32.80 -10.00 3.20
C VAL A 143 31.66 -9.29 3.94
N LEU A 144 31.35 -8.03 3.58
CA LEU A 144 30.34 -7.23 4.29
C LEU A 144 28.92 -7.44 3.76
N MET A 145 28.75 -7.66 2.44
CA MET A 145 27.42 -7.83 1.84
C MET A 145 26.80 -9.21 2.13
N ALA A 146 27.61 -10.23 2.40
CA ALA A 146 27.12 -11.55 2.81
C ALA A 146 26.54 -11.55 4.25
N ALA A 147 27.05 -10.69 5.13
CA ALA A 147 26.58 -10.60 6.51
C ALA A 147 25.18 -9.96 6.62
N GLY A 148 24.90 -8.92 5.83
CA GLY A 148 23.63 -8.19 5.89
C GLY A 148 22.41 -9.00 5.45
N SER A 149 22.54 -9.82 4.39
CA SER A 149 21.44 -10.66 3.91
C SER A 149 21.17 -11.86 4.81
N LEU A 150 22.23 -12.50 5.33
CA LEU A 150 22.10 -13.58 6.32
C LEU A 150 21.50 -13.08 7.65
N LEU A 151 21.75 -11.83 8.06
CA LEU A 151 21.11 -11.26 9.25
C LEU A 151 19.61 -11.01 9.06
N ILE A 152 19.13 -10.64 7.86
CA ILE A 152 17.69 -10.39 7.63
C ILE A 152 16.91 -11.70 7.45
N VAL A 153 17.43 -12.65 6.66
CA VAL A 153 16.83 -13.99 6.57
C VAL A 153 16.96 -14.74 7.90
N GLY A 154 18.09 -14.56 8.59
CA GLY A 154 18.31 -15.06 9.94
C GLY A 154 17.34 -14.47 10.96
N LEU A 155 17.04 -13.18 10.90
CA LEU A 155 16.06 -12.53 11.79
C LEU A 155 14.63 -13.04 11.51
N LEU A 156 14.25 -13.22 10.24
CA LEU A 156 12.94 -13.80 9.89
C LEU A 156 12.82 -15.28 10.30
N ALA A 157 13.87 -16.07 10.12
CA ALA A 157 13.92 -17.45 10.59
C ALA A 157 13.96 -17.55 12.13
N PHE A 158 14.65 -16.63 12.80
CA PHE A 158 14.71 -16.52 14.26
C PHE A 158 13.34 -16.13 14.81
N ILE A 159 12.65 -15.15 14.21
CA ILE A 159 11.25 -14.82 14.58
C ILE A 159 10.35 -16.05 14.37
N ALA A 160 10.43 -16.74 13.22
CA ALA A 160 9.60 -17.91 12.93
C ALA A 160 9.86 -19.11 13.85
N LEU A 161 11.07 -19.26 14.41
CA LEU A 161 11.41 -20.30 15.38
C LEU A 161 11.09 -19.87 16.82
N HIS A 162 11.40 -18.62 17.19
CA HIS A 162 11.25 -18.11 18.56
C HIS A 162 9.78 -17.79 18.92
N PHE A 163 8.91 -17.54 17.94
CA PHE A 163 7.45 -17.51 18.14
C PHE A 163 6.79 -18.90 18.12
N ARG A 164 7.52 -19.96 17.74
CA ARG A 164 7.01 -21.34 17.87
C ARG A 164 6.97 -21.82 19.32
N GLU A 165 7.68 -21.13 20.22
CA GLU A 165 7.81 -21.46 21.64
C GLU A 165 6.98 -20.55 22.57
N ARG A 166 6.32 -19.50 22.05
CA ARG A 166 5.52 -18.55 22.84
C ARG A 166 4.18 -18.17 22.17
N PRO A 167 3.13 -19.02 22.28
CA PRO A 167 1.80 -18.65 21.85
C PRO A 167 1.22 -17.47 22.65
N GLU A 168 1.66 -17.24 23.89
CA GLU A 168 1.13 -16.18 24.77
C GLU A 168 1.37 -14.75 24.24
N ASP A 169 2.42 -14.53 23.43
CA ASP A 169 2.70 -13.20 22.86
C ASP A 169 1.83 -12.89 21.62
N LEU A 170 1.29 -13.91 20.94
CA LEU A 170 0.27 -13.75 19.90
C LEU A 170 -1.13 -13.62 20.50
N ALA A 171 -1.40 -14.31 21.62
CA ALA A 171 -2.67 -14.17 22.37
C ALA A 171 -2.91 -12.73 22.86
N LYS A 172 -1.86 -12.00 23.26
CA LYS A 172 -1.93 -10.56 23.59
C LYS A 172 -2.45 -9.66 22.45
N PHE A 173 -2.40 -10.14 21.21
CA PHE A 173 -2.93 -9.47 20.03
C PHE A 173 -4.24 -10.10 19.51
N ASN A 174 -4.85 -11.03 20.25
CA ASN A 174 -6.10 -11.68 19.90
C ASN A 174 -7.24 -11.13 20.79
N PRO A 175 -8.06 -10.15 20.33
CA PRO A 175 -9.06 -9.47 21.17
C PRO A 175 -10.25 -10.36 21.59
N ASN A 176 -10.18 -11.65 21.25
CA ASN A 176 -11.18 -12.67 21.50
C ASN A 176 -11.01 -13.39 22.85
N GLU A 177 -9.85 -13.29 23.51
CA GLU A 177 -9.56 -14.01 24.77
C GLU A 177 -9.93 -13.19 26.02
N ASN A 178 -9.99 -11.85 25.93
CA ASN A 178 -10.51 -10.95 26.99
C ASN A 178 -12.04 -11.07 27.24
N GLY A 179 -12.69 -12.12 26.73
CA GLY A 179 -14.16 -12.27 26.69
C GLY A 179 -14.72 -13.50 27.42
N ALA A 180 -13.94 -14.13 28.30
CA ALA A 180 -14.40 -15.27 29.11
C ALA A 180 -15.13 -14.81 30.39
N ALA A 181 -16.26 -15.44 30.71
CA ALA A 181 -17.23 -14.97 31.71
C ALA A 181 -16.69 -14.92 33.16
N ALA A 182 -17.22 -13.98 33.93
CA ALA A 182 -17.04 -13.86 35.39
C ALA A 182 -18.38 -13.43 36.04
N ASP A 183 -19.29 -14.39 36.18
CA ASP A 183 -20.58 -14.20 36.86
C ASP A 183 -20.49 -14.38 38.39
N GLU A 184 -21.53 -13.90 39.09
CA GLU A 184 -21.63 -13.64 40.52
C GLU A 184 -21.09 -14.69 41.53
N HIS A 185 -20.35 -14.22 42.55
CA HIS A 185 -20.90 -14.23 43.92
C HIS A 185 -20.19 -13.25 44.89
N GLY A 186 -20.96 -12.49 45.68
CA GLY A 186 -20.41 -11.56 46.69
C GLY A 186 -21.49 -10.87 47.53
N LYS A 187 -21.80 -11.40 48.72
CA LYS A 187 -22.99 -11.05 49.50
C LYS A 187 -22.74 -10.01 50.61
N ILE A 188 -23.43 -8.87 50.50
CA ILE A 188 -23.86 -7.91 51.56
C ILE A 188 -22.83 -7.55 52.65
N GLY A 189 -22.40 -6.28 52.68
CA GLY A 189 -21.66 -5.67 53.79
C GLY A 189 -22.10 -4.22 54.07
N ASP A 190 -22.71 -4.01 55.24
CA ASP A 190 -23.19 -2.70 55.74
C ASP A 190 -22.08 -1.63 55.88
N ARG A 191 -22.34 -0.40 55.41
CA ARG A 191 -22.25 0.83 56.24
C ARG A 191 -22.76 2.12 55.60
N VAL A 192 -23.37 2.95 56.45
CA VAL A 192 -23.91 4.29 56.17
C VAL A 192 -22.80 5.34 56.12
N SER A 193 -22.71 6.14 55.04
CA SER A 193 -22.15 7.53 55.00
C SER A 193 -22.16 8.11 53.57
N ASP A 194 -23.33 8.37 52.96
CA ASP A 194 -23.37 8.74 51.52
C ASP A 194 -24.61 9.57 51.10
N ALA A 195 -24.99 10.59 51.89
CA ALA A 195 -26.11 11.48 51.55
C ALA A 195 -25.69 12.60 50.56
N ASP A 196 -24.62 13.35 50.89
CA ASP A 196 -24.30 14.60 50.20
C ASP A 196 -23.49 14.46 48.90
N ARG A 197 -22.88 13.29 48.64
CA ARG A 197 -22.18 13.03 47.36
C ARG A 197 -23.15 12.69 46.21
N ARG A 198 -24.34 12.18 46.52
CA ARG A 198 -25.30 11.65 45.52
C ARG A 198 -25.97 12.71 44.65
N ARG A 199 -25.83 14.00 44.97
CA ARG A 199 -26.33 15.11 44.12
C ARG A 199 -25.36 15.59 43.03
N ALA A 200 -24.11 15.09 43.01
CA ALA A 200 -23.10 15.46 42.01
C ALA A 200 -22.75 14.34 41.01
N ALA A 201 -23.37 13.16 41.13
CA ALA A 201 -23.04 11.96 40.34
C ALA A 201 -24.23 11.42 39.51
N ALA A 202 -25.23 12.26 39.24
CA ALA A 202 -26.51 11.85 38.64
C ALA A 202 -26.55 11.91 37.10
N ASP A 203 -25.45 12.28 36.43
CA ASP A 203 -25.36 12.41 34.95
C ASP A 203 -24.15 11.64 34.36
N SER A 204 -23.68 10.61 35.09
CA SER A 204 -22.51 9.80 34.71
C SER A 204 -22.79 8.31 34.83
N GLY A 205 -23.91 7.85 34.25
CA GLY A 205 -24.04 6.44 33.88
C GLY A 205 -23.01 6.10 32.77
N PRO A 206 -22.57 4.84 32.66
CA PRO A 206 -21.66 4.46 31.58
C PRO A 206 -22.31 4.78 30.23
N PRO A 207 -21.59 5.40 29.27
CA PRO A 207 -22.18 5.81 28.00
C PRO A 207 -22.75 4.59 27.27
N VAL A 208 -24.06 4.61 27.03
CA VAL A 208 -24.76 3.52 26.34
C VAL A 208 -24.17 3.39 24.94
N ALA A 209 -23.46 2.29 24.70
CA ALA A 209 -22.88 2.01 23.40
C ALA A 209 -24.02 1.72 22.41
N VAL A 210 -24.23 2.64 21.46
CA VAL A 210 -25.25 2.50 20.41
C VAL A 210 -24.62 1.85 19.19
N ALA A 211 -25.14 0.68 18.80
CA ALA A 211 -24.76 0.02 17.55
C ALA A 211 -25.06 0.90 16.34
N GLN A 212 -24.09 1.04 15.44
CA GLN A 212 -24.20 1.77 14.18
C GLN A 212 -24.27 0.77 13.01
N HIS A 213 -24.58 1.27 11.82
CA HIS A 213 -24.64 0.45 10.62
C HIS A 213 -23.23 0.05 10.12
N ALA A 214 -23.13 -1.18 9.62
CA ALA A 214 -21.96 -1.71 8.94
C ALA A 214 -22.40 -2.43 7.66
N ALA A 215 -21.58 -2.36 6.60
CA ALA A 215 -21.85 -3.06 5.34
C ALA A 215 -20.58 -3.73 4.80
N PHE A 216 -20.70 -4.99 4.40
CA PHE A 216 -19.61 -5.80 3.86
C PHE A 216 -19.88 -6.13 2.40
N TYR A 217 -19.14 -5.47 1.52
CA TYR A 217 -19.21 -5.55 0.06
C TYR A 217 -18.27 -6.64 -0.44
N VAL A 218 -18.76 -7.54 -1.29
CA VAL A 218 -17.95 -8.63 -1.87
C VAL A 218 -18.21 -8.71 -3.38
N ALA A 219 -17.16 -8.53 -4.18
CA ALA A 219 -17.24 -8.61 -5.64
C ALA A 219 -17.23 -10.08 -6.12
N TYR A 220 -17.97 -10.39 -7.20
CA TYR A 220 -18.02 -11.71 -7.84
C TYR A 220 -17.44 -11.66 -9.28
N PRO A 221 -16.17 -11.24 -9.49
CA PRO A 221 -15.62 -10.97 -10.83
C PRO A 221 -15.65 -12.19 -11.79
N ASN A 222 -15.70 -13.40 -11.25
CA ASN A 222 -15.73 -14.65 -12.02
C ASN A 222 -17.16 -15.18 -12.30
N GLN A 223 -18.23 -14.44 -11.97
CA GLN A 223 -19.61 -14.82 -12.23
C GLN A 223 -20.35 -13.64 -12.87
N PRO A 224 -20.49 -13.58 -14.22
CA PRO A 224 -21.03 -12.40 -14.91
C PRO A 224 -22.48 -12.07 -14.52
N ASP A 225 -23.25 -13.06 -14.07
CA ASP A 225 -24.63 -12.89 -13.59
C ASP A 225 -24.72 -12.42 -12.12
N LYS A 226 -23.60 -12.30 -11.40
CA LYS A 226 -23.56 -11.82 -10.01
C LYS A 226 -22.88 -10.46 -9.88
N VAL A 227 -23.71 -9.48 -9.50
CA VAL A 227 -23.27 -8.18 -9.02
C VAL A 227 -22.53 -8.33 -7.67
N GLU A 228 -21.79 -7.31 -7.27
CA GLU A 228 -21.32 -7.11 -5.90
C GLU A 228 -22.44 -7.39 -4.88
N HIS A 229 -22.19 -8.28 -3.93
CA HIS A 229 -23.14 -8.59 -2.86
C HIS A 229 -22.79 -7.77 -1.61
N ILE A 230 -23.81 -7.24 -0.95
CA ILE A 230 -23.67 -6.37 0.22
C ILE A 230 -24.34 -7.08 1.40
N TYR A 231 -23.53 -7.60 2.32
CA TYR A 231 -24.03 -8.13 3.59
C TYR A 231 -24.21 -6.98 4.58
N SER A 232 -25.44 -6.75 5.02
CA SER A 232 -25.77 -5.79 6.08
C SER A 232 -25.30 -6.31 7.44
N GLY A 233 -24.93 -5.38 8.31
CA GLY A 233 -24.46 -5.69 9.66
C GLY A 233 -24.51 -4.49 10.61
N THR A 234 -23.93 -4.67 11.79
CA THR A 234 -23.81 -3.61 12.80
C THR A 234 -22.40 -3.53 13.38
N VAL A 235 -22.02 -2.36 13.88
CA VAL A 235 -20.77 -2.13 14.62
C VAL A 235 -21.04 -1.42 15.95
N LEU A 236 -20.44 -1.93 17.02
CA LEU A 236 -20.55 -1.39 18.37
C LEU A 236 -19.19 -0.86 18.84
N TRP A 237 -19.07 0.47 18.95
CA TRP A 237 -17.86 1.14 19.43
C TRP A 237 -17.87 1.30 20.96
N ARG A 238 -16.77 0.92 21.61
CA ARG A 238 -16.57 0.98 23.07
C ARG A 238 -15.15 1.39 23.41
N LEU A 239 -14.97 2.00 24.58
CA LEU A 239 -13.67 2.26 25.18
C LEU A 239 -13.29 1.06 26.06
N GLU A 240 -12.25 0.30 25.70
CA GLU A 240 -11.66 -0.74 26.55
C GLU A 240 -10.40 -0.15 27.21
N ASN A 241 -10.11 -0.47 28.47
CA ASN A 241 -8.82 -0.08 29.08
C ASN A 241 -7.87 -1.28 29.01
N SER A 242 -6.99 -1.31 28.00
CA SER A 242 -5.98 -2.37 27.91
C SER A 242 -4.86 -2.13 28.94
N GLY A 243 -4.57 -3.16 29.72
CA GLY A 243 -3.43 -3.18 30.62
C GLY A 243 -2.15 -3.52 29.88
N GLY A 244 -1.05 -2.83 30.20
CA GLY A 244 0.28 -3.33 29.84
C GLY A 244 0.54 -4.65 30.57
N ALA A 245 1.16 -5.63 29.90
CA ALA A 245 1.33 -7.00 30.42
C ALA A 245 2.01 -7.08 31.80
N ASP A 246 2.78 -6.06 32.17
CA ASP A 246 3.54 -5.97 33.42
C ASP A 246 2.81 -5.19 34.53
N GLY A 247 1.48 -5.07 34.46
CA GLY A 247 0.68 -4.26 35.40
C GLY A 247 0.84 -2.74 35.19
N GLY A 248 1.33 -2.34 34.02
CA GLY A 248 1.53 -0.94 33.66
C GLY A 248 0.23 -0.14 33.59
N GLN A 249 0.36 1.18 33.73
CA GLN A 249 -0.75 2.15 33.71
C GLN A 249 -1.76 1.84 32.60
N LEU A 250 -3.00 1.53 32.99
CA LEU A 250 -4.12 1.25 32.07
C LEU A 250 -4.23 2.38 31.04
N ARG A 251 -4.26 2.02 29.75
CA ARG A 251 -4.46 2.97 28.65
C ARG A 251 -5.74 2.60 27.91
N PRO A 252 -6.54 3.60 27.48
CA PRO A 252 -7.71 3.31 26.67
C PRO A 252 -7.29 2.79 25.30
N ALA A 253 -8.10 1.89 24.77
CA ALA A 253 -8.10 1.37 23.43
C ALA A 253 -9.52 1.49 22.87
N ILE A 254 -9.63 1.73 21.57
CA ILE A 254 -10.90 1.80 20.87
C ILE A 254 -11.25 0.39 20.42
N ARG A 255 -12.35 -0.16 20.91
CA ARG A 255 -12.88 -1.46 20.51
C ARG A 255 -14.09 -1.28 19.60
N GLY A 256 -14.08 -1.92 18.44
CA GLY A 256 -15.22 -2.00 17.53
C GLY A 256 -15.63 -3.46 17.35
N GLU A 257 -16.81 -3.83 17.82
CA GLU A 257 -17.35 -5.19 17.66
C GLU A 257 -18.35 -5.19 16.52
N VAL A 258 -18.07 -5.95 15.46
CA VAL A 258 -18.82 -5.96 14.20
C VAL A 258 -19.51 -7.30 14.00
N ASP A 259 -20.75 -7.28 13.54
CA ASP A 259 -21.56 -8.47 13.27
C ASP A 259 -22.24 -8.39 11.90
N PHE A 260 -22.01 -9.38 11.04
CA PHE A 260 -22.65 -9.58 9.74
C PHE A 260 -23.39 -10.92 9.75
N PRO A 261 -24.66 -10.96 10.21
CA PRO A 261 -25.39 -12.21 10.44
C PRO A 261 -25.54 -13.07 9.17
N ASP A 262 -25.90 -12.45 8.05
CA ASP A 262 -26.13 -13.14 6.77
C ASP A 262 -24.84 -13.65 6.14
N ALA A 263 -23.73 -12.92 6.30
CA ALA A 263 -22.40 -13.37 5.92
C ALA A 263 -21.88 -14.49 6.83
N LYS A 264 -22.46 -14.63 8.04
CA LYS A 264 -21.94 -15.40 9.16
C LYS A 264 -20.51 -15.02 9.53
N VAL A 265 -20.24 -13.71 9.57
CA VAL A 265 -18.92 -13.15 9.92
C VAL A 265 -19.06 -12.17 11.07
N LYS A 266 -18.28 -12.37 12.13
CA LYS A 266 -18.04 -11.36 13.17
C LYS A 266 -16.63 -10.82 13.01
N ALA A 267 -16.41 -9.57 13.38
CA ALA A 267 -15.07 -8.99 13.47
C ALA A 267 -14.91 -8.19 14.77
N THR A 268 -13.67 -8.10 15.26
CA THR A 268 -13.30 -7.28 16.41
C THR A 268 -12.10 -6.42 16.01
N ILE A 269 -12.27 -5.11 16.13
CA ILE A 269 -11.27 -4.10 15.82
C ILE A 269 -10.75 -3.53 17.14
N LEU A 270 -9.43 -3.44 17.29
CA LEU A 270 -8.79 -2.85 18.46
C LEU A 270 -7.75 -1.81 18.01
N ILE A 271 -7.98 -0.53 18.33
CA ILE A 271 -7.04 0.56 18.03
C ILE A 271 -6.40 1.05 19.33
N GLN A 272 -5.08 1.04 19.42
CA GLN A 272 -4.35 1.45 20.62
C GLN A 272 -3.02 2.14 20.32
N LYS A 273 -2.55 2.99 21.26
CA LYS A 273 -1.22 3.62 21.23
C LYS A 273 -0.15 2.54 21.38
N ASN A 274 0.79 2.47 20.43
CA ASN A 274 1.86 1.48 20.48
C ASN A 274 2.87 1.81 21.58
N THR A 275 3.15 0.86 22.45
CA THR A 275 4.19 0.96 23.49
C THR A 275 5.42 0.11 23.20
N ASP A 276 5.36 -0.80 22.23
CA ASP A 276 6.51 -1.61 21.83
C ASP A 276 7.49 -0.76 21.00
N GLN A 277 8.77 -0.82 21.37
CA GLN A 277 9.86 -0.13 20.69
C GLN A 277 10.41 -0.94 19.50
N ALA A 278 10.18 -2.26 19.44
CA ALA A 278 10.51 -3.08 18.28
C ALA A 278 9.57 -2.80 17.09
N LEU A 279 8.33 -2.39 17.37
CA LEU A 279 7.38 -1.93 16.35
C LEU A 279 7.60 -0.45 16.02
N SER A 280 8.02 -0.18 14.78
CA SER A 280 8.19 1.17 14.20
C SER A 280 6.86 1.93 13.92
N ALA A 281 5.83 1.68 14.73
CA ALA A 281 4.49 2.25 14.62
C ALA A 281 4.21 3.24 15.76
N SER A 282 3.37 4.25 15.52
CA SER A 282 2.83 5.13 16.56
C SER A 282 1.65 4.49 17.29
N HIS A 283 0.76 3.87 16.53
CA HIS A 283 -0.47 3.22 16.99
C HIS A 283 -0.66 1.93 16.19
N THR A 284 -1.37 0.96 16.75
CA THR A 284 -1.76 -0.27 16.06
C THR A 284 -3.27 -0.34 15.89
N ILE A 285 -3.73 -0.72 14.70
CA ILE A 285 -5.08 -1.21 14.46
C ILE A 285 -4.97 -2.73 14.29
N ASN A 286 -5.57 -3.50 15.18
CA ASN A 286 -5.72 -4.94 15.02
C ASN A 286 -7.15 -5.23 14.55
N ILE A 287 -7.30 -6.17 13.60
CA ILE A 287 -8.58 -6.58 13.03
C ILE A 287 -8.62 -8.11 13.02
N ALA A 288 -9.47 -8.66 13.89
CA ALA A 288 -9.66 -10.10 14.08
C ALA A 288 -11.05 -10.53 13.56
N PHE A 289 -11.13 -11.59 12.77
CA PHE A 289 -12.34 -12.12 12.15
C PHE A 289 -12.73 -13.49 12.73
N LYS A 290 -14.03 -13.78 12.75
CA LYS A 290 -14.63 -15.07 13.11
C LYS A 290 -15.63 -15.47 12.03
N PHE A 291 -15.25 -16.44 11.20
CA PHE A 291 -16.09 -17.01 10.14
C PHE A 291 -16.90 -18.19 10.68
N GLN A 292 -18.23 -18.18 10.52
CA GLN A 292 -19.15 -19.18 11.08
C GLN A 292 -19.84 -20.01 9.98
N GLY A 293 -19.10 -20.35 8.92
CA GLY A 293 -19.58 -21.20 7.82
C GLY A 293 -20.54 -20.51 6.85
N GLY A 294 -20.22 -19.27 6.46
CA GLY A 294 -20.90 -18.54 5.38
C GLY A 294 -20.21 -18.66 4.02
N ASP A 295 -20.61 -17.82 3.07
CA ASP A 295 -19.96 -17.70 1.75
C ASP A 295 -18.54 -17.09 1.85
N VAL A 296 -18.32 -16.22 2.84
CA VAL A 296 -17.01 -15.67 3.17
C VAL A 296 -16.27 -16.62 4.11
N LYS A 297 -15.16 -17.19 3.64
CA LYS A 297 -14.44 -18.29 4.32
C LYS A 297 -13.14 -17.87 5.01
N GLY A 298 -12.59 -16.71 4.66
CA GLY A 298 -11.32 -16.20 5.17
C GLY A 298 -10.89 -14.94 4.43
N VAL A 299 -9.89 -14.24 4.98
CA VAL A 299 -9.26 -13.07 4.35
C VAL A 299 -7.80 -13.41 4.07
N SER A 300 -7.31 -13.10 2.86
CA SER A 300 -5.90 -13.31 2.48
C SER A 300 -5.04 -12.07 2.68
N GLN A 301 -5.62 -10.88 2.52
CA GLN A 301 -4.91 -9.60 2.65
C GLN A 301 -5.86 -8.50 3.13
N ILE A 302 -5.32 -7.54 3.90
CA ILE A 302 -6.00 -6.29 4.24
C ILE A 302 -5.27 -5.10 3.59
N GLY A 303 -6.00 -4.07 3.19
CA GLY A 303 -5.46 -2.82 2.68
C GLY A 303 -5.19 -1.79 3.78
N ASN A 304 -4.82 -0.58 3.37
CA ASN A 304 -4.84 0.58 4.26
C ASN A 304 -6.29 1.00 4.52
N VAL A 305 -6.63 1.17 5.81
CA VAL A 305 -7.94 1.71 6.22
C VAL A 305 -8.09 3.14 5.70
N GLU A 306 -9.22 3.44 5.03
CA GLU A 306 -9.56 4.80 4.61
C GLU A 306 -10.63 5.39 5.55
N PHE A 307 -10.53 6.68 5.86
CA PHE A 307 -11.53 7.44 6.62
C PHE A 307 -12.22 8.43 5.68
N ARG A 308 -13.55 8.34 5.53
CA ARG A 308 -14.35 9.25 4.70
C ARG A 308 -15.49 9.88 5.49
N ARG A 309 -15.92 11.07 5.08
CA ARG A 309 -17.21 11.62 5.53
C ARG A 309 -18.35 10.80 4.92
N SER A 310 -19.52 10.82 5.56
CA SER A 310 -20.74 10.15 5.04
C SER A 310 -21.19 10.65 3.67
N ASP A 311 -20.89 11.90 3.31
CA ASP A 311 -21.17 12.51 2.00
C ASP A 311 -20.03 12.35 0.97
N ALA A 312 -18.87 11.80 1.37
CA ALA A 312 -17.71 11.67 0.50
C ALA A 312 -17.70 10.35 -0.28
N LYS A 313 -17.41 10.43 -1.59
CA LYS A 313 -17.32 9.26 -2.48
C LYS A 313 -16.03 8.44 -2.35
N ARG A 314 -15.05 8.92 -1.58
CA ARG A 314 -13.77 8.26 -1.32
C ARG A 314 -13.21 8.71 0.03
N GLY A 315 -12.47 7.83 0.73
CA GLY A 315 -11.76 8.18 1.94
C GLY A 315 -10.35 8.70 1.73
N GLN A 316 -9.74 9.03 2.87
CA GLN A 316 -8.33 9.35 3.00
C GLN A 316 -7.65 8.19 3.75
N PRO A 317 -6.66 7.49 3.14
CA PRO A 317 -5.98 6.39 3.81
C PRO A 317 -5.17 6.88 5.00
N VAL A 318 -5.23 6.12 6.11
CA VAL A 318 -4.21 6.26 7.17
C VAL A 318 -2.88 5.72 6.65
N GLU A 319 -1.82 6.46 6.90
CA GLU A 319 -0.46 6.02 6.58
C GLU A 319 -0.01 5.00 7.61
N GLY A 320 0.02 3.75 7.20
CA GLY A 320 0.43 2.61 8.01
C GLY A 320 0.79 1.42 7.12
N ILE A 321 1.38 0.39 7.73
CA ILE A 321 1.81 -0.84 7.05
C ILE A 321 0.89 -1.97 7.52
N PRO A 322 0.06 -2.57 6.63
CA PRO A 322 -0.70 -3.77 6.95
C PRO A 322 0.21 -5.00 6.95
N VAL A 323 0.08 -5.84 7.97
CA VAL A 323 0.80 -7.10 8.18
C VAL A 323 -0.22 -8.19 8.52
N PRO A 324 -0.36 -9.25 7.70
CA PRO A 324 -1.17 -10.39 8.05
C PRO A 324 -0.47 -11.20 9.15
N ILE A 325 -1.19 -11.53 10.23
CA ILE A 325 -0.73 -12.49 11.25
C ILE A 325 -1.17 -13.90 10.83
N ASN A 326 -2.43 -14.04 10.40
CA ASN A 326 -3.02 -15.24 9.80
C ASN A 326 -4.29 -14.86 9.01
N GLU A 327 -4.97 -15.84 8.39
CA GLU A 327 -6.18 -15.63 7.54
C GLU A 327 -7.39 -15.00 8.26
N SER A 328 -7.29 -14.80 9.57
CA SER A 328 -8.32 -14.22 10.41
C SER A 328 -7.83 -13.08 11.32
N ASN A 329 -6.54 -12.73 11.33
CA ASN A 329 -6.00 -11.69 12.22
C ASN A 329 -4.97 -10.83 11.48
N PHE A 330 -5.17 -9.51 11.50
CA PHE A 330 -4.36 -8.54 10.76
C PHE A 330 -3.95 -7.39 11.67
N LEU A 331 -2.69 -6.97 11.56
CA LEU A 331 -2.13 -5.83 12.29
C LEU A 331 -1.75 -4.73 11.31
N ILE A 332 -2.23 -3.51 11.52
CA ILE A 332 -1.85 -2.33 10.75
C ILE A 332 -1.10 -1.39 11.68
N GLY A 333 0.22 -1.31 11.50
CA GLY A 333 1.06 -0.37 12.23
C GLY A 333 0.98 1.01 11.60
N LEU A 334 0.33 1.97 12.27
CA LEU A 334 0.27 3.36 11.79
C LEU A 334 1.65 4.00 11.91
N MET A 335 2.08 4.73 10.88
CA MET A 335 3.42 5.31 10.83
C MET A 335 3.63 6.34 11.95
N ARG A 336 4.88 6.45 12.42
CA ARG A 336 5.34 7.38 13.45
C ARG A 336 5.98 8.62 12.81
N GLY A 337 5.94 9.77 13.48
CA GLY A 337 6.59 10.99 13.00
C GLY A 337 5.68 11.86 12.11
N PRO A 338 6.12 12.37 10.93
CA PRO A 338 5.38 13.39 10.17
C PRO A 338 3.91 13.03 9.85
N SER A 339 3.63 11.76 9.59
CA SER A 339 2.30 11.25 9.24
C SER A 339 1.39 11.02 10.45
N GLU A 340 1.96 10.95 11.66
CA GLU A 340 1.28 10.56 12.90
C GLU A 340 0.18 11.55 13.29
N ALA A 341 0.48 12.85 13.32
CA ALA A 341 -0.51 13.89 13.62
C ALA A 341 -1.67 13.90 12.61
N ARG A 342 -1.40 13.57 11.34
CA ARG A 342 -2.44 13.46 10.31
C ARG A 342 -3.29 12.21 10.48
N ASN A 343 -2.69 11.07 10.81
CA ASN A 343 -3.42 9.84 11.14
C ASN A 343 -4.35 10.07 12.34
N LEU A 344 -3.87 10.69 13.42
CA LEU A 344 -4.68 11.00 14.60
C LEU A 344 -5.83 11.97 14.29
N LEU A 345 -5.61 12.94 13.38
CA LEU A 345 -6.67 13.81 12.89
C LEU A 345 -7.74 13.03 12.12
N LEU A 346 -7.36 12.11 11.23
CA LEU A 346 -8.30 11.25 10.49
C LEU A 346 -9.15 10.39 11.44
N LEU A 347 -8.53 9.78 12.46
CA LEU A 347 -9.23 9.01 13.49
C LEU A 347 -10.23 9.88 14.27
N ARG A 348 -9.90 11.15 14.54
CA ARG A 348 -10.77 12.06 15.32
C ARG A 348 -12.01 12.51 14.57
N LEU A 349 -11.94 12.65 13.25
CA LEU A 349 -13.03 13.19 12.44
C LEU A 349 -14.28 12.27 12.45
N PRO A 350 -15.50 12.84 12.41
CA PRO A 350 -16.72 12.11 12.10
C PRO A 350 -16.60 11.45 10.73
N ALA A 351 -16.62 10.12 10.72
CA ALA A 351 -16.25 9.34 9.55
C ALA A 351 -16.97 7.98 9.47
N ILE A 352 -17.11 7.50 8.24
CA ILE A 352 -17.21 6.09 7.91
C ILE A 352 -15.77 5.59 7.73
N ILE A 353 -15.49 4.43 8.31
CA ILE A 353 -14.21 3.74 8.24
C ILE A 353 -14.36 2.65 7.18
N ASP A 354 -13.68 2.80 6.05
CA ASP A 354 -13.65 1.81 4.99
C ASP A 354 -12.39 0.94 5.14
N ILE A 355 -12.57 -0.37 5.06
CA ILE A 355 -11.52 -1.37 5.25
C ILE A 355 -11.44 -2.21 3.96
N PRO A 356 -10.62 -1.82 2.97
CA PRO A 356 -10.39 -2.62 1.77
C PRO A 356 -9.71 -3.93 2.15
N LEU A 357 -10.16 -5.04 1.58
CA LEU A 357 -9.62 -6.37 1.88
C LEU A 357 -9.75 -7.33 0.69
N LYS A 358 -9.02 -8.44 0.75
CA LYS A 358 -9.06 -9.50 -0.25
C LYS A 358 -9.36 -10.83 0.42
N LEU A 359 -10.33 -11.57 -0.10
CA LEU A 359 -10.76 -12.85 0.47
C LEU A 359 -9.77 -13.98 0.18
N SER A 360 -9.87 -15.09 0.91
CA SER A 360 -9.04 -16.29 0.67
C SER A 360 -9.32 -16.97 -0.68
N ASP A 361 -10.48 -16.73 -1.28
CA ASP A 361 -10.83 -17.12 -2.65
C ASP A 361 -10.48 -16.06 -3.72
N ASN A 362 -9.59 -15.11 -3.37
CA ASN A 362 -9.05 -14.08 -4.27
C ASN A 362 -10.08 -13.03 -4.76
N ARG A 363 -11.35 -13.06 -4.29
CA ARG A 363 -12.31 -11.95 -4.48
C ARG A 363 -11.83 -10.68 -3.77
N ASP A 364 -12.07 -9.53 -4.39
CA ASP A 364 -11.90 -8.22 -3.76
C ASP A 364 -13.17 -7.81 -3.00
N ALA A 365 -13.00 -7.11 -1.88
CA ALA A 365 -14.07 -6.80 -0.95
C ALA A 365 -13.74 -5.55 -0.11
N SER A 366 -14.75 -5.01 0.58
CA SER A 366 -14.55 -3.92 1.55
C SER A 366 -15.57 -3.96 2.69
N ILE A 367 -15.14 -3.58 3.88
CA ILE A 367 -16.00 -3.44 5.06
C ILE A 367 -16.09 -1.96 5.42
N ASN A 368 -17.30 -1.41 5.39
CA ASN A 368 -17.59 -0.02 5.69
C ASN A 368 -18.31 0.06 7.04
N LEU A 369 -17.77 0.85 7.97
CA LEU A 369 -18.22 0.93 9.37
C LEU A 369 -18.53 2.37 9.75
N GLU A 370 -19.75 2.64 10.20
CA GLU A 370 -20.11 3.97 10.71
C GLU A 370 -19.62 4.15 12.15
N LYS A 371 -18.92 5.26 12.45
CA LYS A 371 -18.58 5.62 13.84
C LYS A 371 -19.81 6.04 14.64
N GLY A 372 -20.65 6.89 14.03
CA GLY A 372 -21.77 7.55 14.69
C GLY A 372 -21.34 8.42 15.89
N SER A 373 -22.30 9.09 16.53
CA SER A 373 -22.00 9.96 17.68
C SER A 373 -21.48 9.21 18.91
N SER A 374 -21.76 7.91 19.03
CA SER A 374 -21.19 7.02 20.05
C SER A 374 -19.71 6.74 19.79
N GLY A 375 -19.36 6.31 18.57
CA GLY A 375 -17.97 6.09 18.17
C GLY A 375 -17.14 7.36 18.13
N ASP A 376 -17.69 8.49 17.67
CA ASP A 376 -16.96 9.77 17.67
C ASP A 376 -16.54 10.23 19.08
N ARG A 377 -17.37 9.94 20.10
CA ARG A 377 -16.99 10.13 21.50
C ARG A 377 -15.89 9.16 21.93
N VAL A 378 -16.07 7.85 21.73
CA VAL A 378 -15.08 6.81 22.08
C VAL A 378 -13.70 7.09 21.45
N PHE A 379 -13.67 7.48 20.17
CA PHE A 379 -12.43 7.86 19.49
C PHE A 379 -11.82 9.12 20.10
N SER A 380 -12.62 10.15 20.39
CA SER A 380 -12.13 11.39 21.01
C SER A 380 -11.55 11.15 22.40
N ASP A 381 -12.25 10.39 23.24
CA ASP A 381 -11.83 10.06 24.61
C ASP A 381 -10.51 9.28 24.63
N ALA A 382 -10.35 8.31 23.72
CA ALA A 382 -9.10 7.56 23.54
C ALA A 382 -7.96 8.47 23.08
N LEU A 383 -8.18 9.30 22.05
CA LEU A 383 -7.18 10.22 21.50
C LEU A 383 -6.72 11.26 22.53
N ASP A 384 -7.64 11.80 23.34
CA ASP A 384 -7.36 12.78 24.39
C ASP A 384 -6.69 12.19 25.63
N ALA A 385 -6.72 10.86 25.79
CA ALA A 385 -5.91 10.14 26.77
C ALA A 385 -4.55 9.74 26.18
N TRP A 386 -4.46 9.44 24.88
CA TRP A 386 -3.19 9.17 24.20
C TRP A 386 -2.30 10.40 24.06
N SER A 387 -2.84 11.61 24.15
CA SER A 387 -2.09 12.87 24.15
C SER A 387 -1.52 13.28 25.52
N ARG A 388 -1.73 12.46 26.56
CA ARG A 388 -1.19 12.62 27.92
C ARG A 388 -0.07 11.60 28.16
#